data_AF-A0AA40D3Z0-F1
#
_entry.id   AF-A0AA40D3Z0-F1
#
_cell.length_a   1.000
_cell.length_b   1.000
_cell.length_c   1.000
_cell.angle_alpha   90.00
_cell.angle_beta   90.00
_cell.angle_gamma   90.00
#
_symmetry.space_group_name_H-M   'P 1'
#
loop_
_entity.id
_entity.type
_entity.pdbx_description
1 polymer ?
#
loop_
_entity_poly.entity_id
_entity_poly.type
_entity_poly.pdbx_seq_one_letter_code
_entity_poly.pdbx_strand_id
1 'polypeptide(L)'
;MDGGIVTNAAIEGYIRWDLEREHGDLGLESSCDLKPPASSLCKALARHKNSNAAQELVTYIAEKADRDITQARLRLDLVREAETANETQHTIERLPKSVIAVFNAGIKSVREQEEPSRTLGLNAICLVTDGDVSEGIETGIFLERLQALCSPNWDRTAKSDLLDEIIYASRGLLSVWLVEGEKEKVVAYHHDFFFYVQEDYDELLSAVRRNIKLN
;
A
#
# COMPACT_ATOMS: atom_id res chain seq x y z
N MET A 1 5.60 21.35 -14.21
CA MET A 1 4.17 21.06 -14.02
C MET A 1 3.98 20.91 -12.53
N ASP A 2 3.39 21.90 -11.87
CA ASP A 2 3.08 21.85 -10.44
C ASP A 2 1.97 20.81 -10.22
N GLY A 3 2.37 19.56 -9.99
CA GLY A 3 1.51 18.58 -9.34
C GLY A 3 1.30 19.08 -7.92
N GLY A 4 0.15 19.71 -7.67
CA GLY A 4 -0.19 20.27 -6.36
C GLY A 4 -0.06 19.19 -5.29
N ILE A 5 1.04 19.22 -4.54
CA ILE A 5 1.27 18.32 -3.42
C ILE A 5 0.18 18.64 -2.40
N VAL A 6 -0.79 17.74 -2.27
CA VAL A 6 -1.80 17.86 -1.21
C VAL A 6 -1.06 17.71 0.11
N THR A 7 -1.12 18.74 0.95
CA THR A 7 -0.45 18.71 2.25
C THR A 7 -1.16 17.73 3.18
N ASN A 8 -0.44 17.12 4.13
CA ASN A 8 -1.07 16.26 5.15
C ASN A 8 -2.20 17.00 5.88
N ALA A 9 -2.04 18.30 6.13
CA ALA A 9 -3.07 19.14 6.74
C ALA A 9 -4.35 19.23 5.89
N ALA A 10 -4.23 19.28 4.57
CA ALA A 10 -5.39 19.28 3.66
C ALA A 10 -6.09 17.92 3.64
N ILE A 11 -5.33 16.82 3.69
CA ILE A 11 -5.90 15.46 3.79
C ILE A 11 -6.61 15.25 5.13
N GLU A 12 -5.97 15.61 6.24
CA GLU A 12 -6.59 15.52 7.56
C GLU A 12 -7.87 16.37 7.64
N GLY A 13 -7.84 17.59 7.09
CA GLY A 13 -9.02 18.45 7.02
C GLY A 13 -10.16 17.81 6.24
N TYR A 14 -9.85 17.18 5.09
CA TYR A 14 -10.82 16.44 4.30
C TYR A 14 -11.40 15.24 5.08
N ILE A 15 -10.54 14.45 5.75
CA ILE A 15 -10.96 13.28 6.53
C ILE A 15 -11.89 13.70 7.68
N ARG A 16 -11.53 14.75 8.44
CA ARG A 16 -12.36 15.27 9.53
C ARG A 16 -13.73 15.72 9.03
N TRP A 17 -13.74 16.47 7.93
CA TRP A 17 -14.97 16.94 7.31
C TRP A 17 -15.86 15.77 6.86
N ASP A 18 -15.29 14.75 6.22
CA ASP A 18 -16.04 13.60 5.71
C ASP A 18 -16.62 12.75 6.86
N LEU A 19 -15.83 12.49 7.91
CA LEU A 19 -16.26 11.75 9.09
C LEU A 19 -17.41 12.46 9.82
N GLU A 20 -17.31 13.77 10.05
CA GLU A 20 -18.37 14.51 10.75
C GLU A 20 -19.62 14.69 9.88
N ARG A 21 -19.46 14.81 8.56
CA ARG A 21 -20.58 14.86 7.61
C ARG A 21 -21.38 13.56 7.58
N GLU A 22 -20.73 12.41 7.73
CA GLU A 22 -21.38 11.10 7.62
C GLU A 22 -21.88 10.57 8.97
N HIS A 23 -21.07 10.74 10.03
CA HIS A 23 -21.30 10.06 11.31
C HIS A 23 -21.88 10.96 12.40
N GLY A 24 -21.95 12.27 12.16
CA GLY A 24 -22.37 13.28 13.14
C GLY A 24 -21.21 13.90 13.89
N ASP A 25 -21.50 14.65 14.94
CA ASP A 25 -20.46 15.37 15.69
C ASP A 25 -19.51 14.43 16.44
N LEU A 26 -18.27 14.37 15.98
CA LEU A 26 -17.20 13.56 16.56
C LEU A 26 -16.24 14.40 17.42
N GLY A 27 -16.45 15.72 17.50
CA GLY A 27 -15.53 16.63 18.18
C GLY A 27 -14.21 16.85 17.43
N LEU A 28 -14.21 16.69 16.10
CA LEU A 28 -13.04 16.87 15.24
C LEU A 28 -12.87 18.32 14.75
N GLU A 29 -13.75 19.21 15.19
CA GLU A 29 -13.76 20.64 14.85
C GLU A 29 -13.68 20.89 13.33
N SER A 30 -14.36 20.06 12.54
CA SER A 30 -14.37 20.26 11.09
C SER A 30 -15.22 21.48 10.70
N SER A 31 -14.99 22.01 9.50
CA SER A 31 -15.81 23.06 8.89
C SER A 31 -17.19 22.59 8.41
N CYS A 32 -17.64 21.39 8.82
CA CYS A 32 -18.92 20.84 8.40
C CYS A 32 -20.07 21.42 9.23
N ASP A 33 -20.86 22.30 8.61
CA ASP A 33 -22.02 22.95 9.24
C ASP A 33 -23.22 22.01 9.42
N LEU A 34 -23.31 20.95 8.61
CA LEU A 34 -24.42 20.01 8.56
C LEU A 34 -23.99 18.63 9.06
N LYS A 35 -24.05 18.45 10.39
CA LYS A 35 -23.74 17.19 11.07
C LYS A 35 -25.02 16.36 11.26
N PRO A 36 -25.11 15.13 10.73
CA PRO A 36 -26.28 14.26 10.91
C PRO A 36 -26.39 13.76 12.36
N PRO A 37 -27.53 13.14 12.73
CA PRO A 37 -27.67 12.48 14.03
C PRO A 37 -26.57 11.43 14.25
N ALA A 38 -26.06 11.35 15.49
CA ALA A 38 -24.97 10.46 15.85
C ALA A 38 -25.21 9.00 15.41
N SER A 39 -24.36 8.54 14.48
CA SER A 39 -24.31 7.15 14.01
C SER A 39 -23.89 6.17 15.10
N SER A 40 -23.98 4.87 14.83
CA SER A 40 -23.44 3.81 15.72
C SER A 40 -21.96 4.02 16.01
N LEU A 41 -21.18 4.39 14.98
CA LEU A 41 -19.76 4.72 15.10
C LEU A 41 -19.53 5.93 15.99
N CYS A 42 -20.25 7.04 15.76
CA CYS A 42 -20.16 8.23 16.61
C CYS A 42 -20.51 7.92 18.08
N LYS A 43 -21.55 7.13 18.33
CA LYS A 43 -21.93 6.70 19.68
C LYS A 43 -20.88 5.79 20.31
N ALA A 44 -20.23 4.93 19.52
CA ALA A 44 -19.18 4.07 20.01
C ALA A 44 -17.91 4.87 20.38
N LEU A 45 -17.46 5.78 19.50
CA LEU A 45 -16.34 6.69 19.76
C LEU A 45 -16.64 7.62 20.95
N ALA A 46 -17.87 8.14 21.07
CA ALA A 46 -18.30 8.98 22.20
C ALA A 46 -18.42 8.23 23.54
N ARG A 47 -18.55 6.90 23.54
CA ARG A 47 -18.48 6.08 24.77
C ARG A 47 -17.05 6.01 25.31
N HIS A 48 -16.05 6.18 24.45
CA HIS A 48 -14.64 6.34 24.82
C HIS A 48 -14.31 7.81 25.12
N LYS A 49 -15.15 8.46 25.93
CA LYS A 49 -15.21 9.92 26.20
C LYS A 49 -13.92 10.62 26.67
N ASN A 50 -12.83 9.89 26.90
CA ASN A 50 -11.51 10.38 27.30
C ASN A 50 -10.37 9.98 26.33
N SER A 51 -10.70 9.30 25.22
CA SER A 51 -9.74 8.83 24.23
C SER A 51 -9.82 9.74 23.02
N ASN A 52 -8.67 10.18 22.53
CA ASN A 52 -8.51 10.86 21.26
C ASN A 52 -8.83 9.92 20.06
N ALA A 53 -9.64 8.87 20.22
CA ALA A 53 -9.91 7.83 19.23
C ALA A 53 -10.33 8.39 17.86
N ALA A 54 -11.17 9.43 17.83
CA ALA A 54 -11.58 10.06 16.57
C ALA A 54 -10.39 10.79 15.90
N GLN A 55 -9.53 11.44 16.68
CA GLN A 55 -8.33 12.10 16.18
C GLN A 55 -7.26 11.07 15.76
N GLU A 56 -7.10 10.00 16.51
CA GLU A 56 -6.23 8.86 16.19
C GLU A 56 -6.65 8.20 14.88
N LEU A 57 -7.96 8.02 14.67
CA LEU A 57 -8.54 7.55 13.42
C LEU A 57 -8.19 8.46 12.24
N VAL A 58 -8.32 9.79 12.43
CA VAL A 58 -7.96 10.77 11.40
C VAL A 58 -6.47 10.70 11.07
N THR A 59 -5.61 10.72 12.09
CA THR A 59 -4.16 10.64 11.91
C THR A 59 -3.79 9.34 11.19
N TYR A 60 -4.38 8.22 11.59
CA TYR A 60 -4.12 6.92 10.98
C TYR A 60 -4.52 6.89 9.50
N ILE A 61 -5.73 7.34 9.16
CA ILE A 61 -6.18 7.39 7.77
C ILE A 61 -5.29 8.33 6.95
N ALA A 62 -4.87 9.46 7.51
CA ALA A 62 -3.99 10.42 6.85
C ALA A 62 -2.58 9.85 6.59
N GLU A 63 -2.00 9.16 7.57
CA GLU A 63 -0.71 8.46 7.44
C GLU A 63 -0.78 7.40 6.36
N LYS A 64 -1.82 6.56 6.37
CA LYS A 64 -2.00 5.50 5.38
C LYS A 64 -2.43 6.01 4.01
N ALA A 65 -3.03 7.19 3.91
CA ALA A 65 -3.38 7.79 2.63
C ALA A 65 -2.16 8.34 1.88
N ASP A 66 -1.03 8.56 2.58
CA ASP A 66 0.24 9.04 2.01
C ASP A 66 0.07 10.18 0.98
N ARG A 67 -0.64 11.24 1.38
CA ARG A 67 -0.92 12.43 0.54
C ARG A 67 -1.76 12.17 -0.72
N ASP A 68 -2.41 11.01 -0.83
CA ASP A 68 -3.37 10.70 -1.89
C ASP A 68 -4.83 10.75 -1.38
N ILE A 69 -5.61 11.70 -1.91
CA ILE A 69 -7.05 11.85 -1.61
C ILE A 69 -7.86 10.62 -2.00
N THR A 70 -7.47 9.92 -3.07
CA THR A 70 -8.14 8.69 -3.52
C THR A 70 -7.98 7.60 -2.46
N GLN A 71 -6.78 7.49 -1.91
CA GLN A 71 -6.45 6.55 -0.84
C GLN A 71 -7.15 6.90 0.48
N ALA A 72 -7.26 8.19 0.80
CA ALA A 72 -8.06 8.65 1.94
C ALA A 72 -9.54 8.27 1.77
N ARG A 73 -10.11 8.45 0.57
CA ARG A 73 -11.48 8.07 0.24
C ARG A 73 -11.74 6.57 0.40
N LEU A 74 -10.87 5.74 -0.15
CA LEU A 74 -11.02 4.27 -0.05
C LEU A 74 -11.03 3.80 1.40
N ARG A 75 -10.23 4.43 2.27
CA ARG A 75 -10.20 4.13 3.70
C ARG A 75 -11.42 4.66 4.45
N LEU A 76 -11.92 5.83 4.06
CA LEU A 76 -13.20 6.34 4.57
C LEU A 76 -14.38 5.45 4.17
N ASP A 77 -14.35 4.85 2.98
CA ASP A 77 -15.36 3.86 2.57
C ASP A 77 -15.33 2.61 3.47
N LEU A 78 -14.14 2.16 3.89
CA LEU A 78 -14.01 1.08 4.88
C LEU A 78 -14.60 1.46 6.25
N VAL A 79 -14.40 2.71 6.69
CA VAL A 79 -14.99 3.22 7.93
C VAL A 79 -16.51 3.21 7.84
N ARG A 80 -17.06 3.56 6.67
CA ARG A 80 -18.51 3.55 6.41
C ARG A 80 -19.10 2.15 6.42
N GLU A 81 -18.36 1.17 5.89
CA GLU A 81 -18.77 -0.24 5.90
C GLU A 81 -18.65 -0.91 7.29
N ALA A 82 -17.88 -0.33 8.21
CA ALA A 82 -17.72 -0.87 9.56
C ALA A 82 -18.94 -0.57 10.44
N GLU A 83 -19.62 -1.61 10.94
CA GLU A 83 -20.83 -1.45 11.75
C GLU A 83 -20.51 -1.05 13.20
N THR A 84 -19.31 -1.35 13.69
CA THR A 84 -18.83 -1.06 15.05
C THR A 84 -17.46 -0.40 15.11
N ALA A 85 -17.16 0.34 16.19
CA ALA A 85 -15.84 0.96 16.39
C ALA A 85 -14.69 -0.05 16.52
N ASN A 86 -14.96 -1.25 17.05
CA ASN A 86 -13.95 -2.30 17.17
C ASN A 86 -13.64 -2.94 15.80
N GLU A 87 -14.64 -3.05 14.93
CA GLU A 87 -14.44 -3.41 13.53
C GLU A 87 -13.74 -2.29 12.75
N THR A 88 -13.97 -1.02 13.11
CA THR A 88 -13.36 0.13 12.44
C THR A 88 -11.83 0.07 12.53
N GLN A 89 -11.28 -0.19 13.72
CA GLN A 89 -9.82 -0.24 13.91
C GLN A 89 -9.19 -1.42 13.15
N HIS A 90 -9.77 -2.62 13.24
CA HIS A 90 -9.29 -3.80 12.50
C HIS A 90 -9.51 -3.75 10.98
N THR A 91 -10.56 -3.07 10.51
CA THR A 91 -10.89 -2.95 9.08
C THR A 91 -10.00 -1.91 8.42
N ILE A 92 -9.62 -0.87 9.15
CA ILE A 92 -8.73 0.19 8.67
C ILE A 92 -7.27 -0.25 8.71
N GLU A 93 -6.91 -1.17 9.61
CA GLU A 93 -5.63 -1.88 9.56
C GLU A 93 -5.45 -2.70 8.28
N ARG A 94 -6.55 -3.15 7.67
CA ARG A 94 -6.52 -3.96 6.46
C ARG A 94 -6.63 -3.12 5.20
N LEU A 95 -6.03 -3.61 4.13
CA LEU A 95 -6.18 -2.98 2.82
C LEU A 95 -7.64 -3.03 2.36
N PRO A 96 -8.14 -1.99 1.67
CA PRO A 96 -9.49 -2.03 1.10
C PRO A 96 -9.68 -3.23 0.18
N LYS A 97 -10.87 -3.85 0.21
CA LYS A 97 -11.19 -5.02 -0.64
C LYS A 97 -10.96 -4.74 -2.12
N SER A 98 -11.23 -3.51 -2.57
CA SER A 98 -10.98 -3.06 -3.94
C SER A 98 -9.48 -3.05 -4.28
N VAL A 99 -8.65 -2.56 -3.36
CA VAL A 99 -7.18 -2.56 -3.48
C VAL A 99 -6.64 -4.00 -3.50
N ILE A 100 -7.12 -4.84 -2.58
CA ILE A 100 -6.82 -6.28 -2.54
C ILE A 100 -7.21 -6.96 -3.86
N ALA A 101 -8.37 -6.63 -4.44
CA ALA A 101 -8.82 -7.20 -5.70
C ALA A 101 -7.92 -6.80 -6.89
N VAL A 102 -7.47 -5.55 -6.93
CA VAL A 102 -6.51 -5.06 -7.95
C VAL A 102 -5.19 -5.80 -7.83
N PHE A 103 -4.63 -5.92 -6.62
CA PHE A 103 -3.37 -6.64 -6.42
C PHE A 103 -3.50 -8.13 -6.71
N ASN A 104 -4.60 -8.78 -6.31
CA ASN A 104 -4.89 -10.16 -6.68
C ASN A 104 -4.93 -10.36 -8.20
N ALA A 105 -5.56 -9.44 -8.93
CA ALA A 105 -5.59 -9.50 -10.40
C ALA A 105 -4.18 -9.34 -11.00
N GLY A 106 -3.38 -8.42 -10.46
CA GLY A 106 -1.98 -8.23 -10.85
C GLY A 106 -1.15 -9.49 -10.63
N ILE A 107 -1.21 -10.07 -9.42
CA ILE A 107 -0.49 -11.30 -9.10
C ILE A 107 -0.97 -12.48 -9.93
N LYS A 108 -2.27 -12.61 -10.16
CA LYS A 108 -2.81 -13.61 -11.09
C LYS A 108 -2.20 -13.46 -12.49
N SER A 109 -2.09 -12.22 -13.00
CA SER A 109 -1.45 -11.96 -14.29
C SER A 109 0.04 -12.32 -14.31
N VAL A 110 0.74 -12.21 -13.17
CA VAL A 110 2.12 -12.68 -13.03
C VAL A 110 2.18 -14.22 -13.12
N ARG A 111 1.27 -14.92 -12.44
CA ARG A 111 1.19 -16.40 -12.40
C ARG A 111 0.84 -17.05 -13.72
N GLU A 112 0.07 -16.37 -14.55
CA GLU A 112 -0.37 -16.88 -15.86
C GLU A 112 0.74 -16.79 -16.92
N GLN A 113 1.87 -16.17 -16.61
CA GLN A 113 3.02 -16.14 -17.51
C GLN A 113 3.71 -17.52 -17.60
N GLU A 114 4.34 -17.77 -18.74
CA GLU A 114 5.21 -18.93 -18.94
C GLU A 114 6.54 -18.76 -18.19
N GLU A 115 7.23 -19.87 -17.94
CA GLU A 115 8.61 -19.81 -17.44
C GLU A 115 9.55 -19.33 -18.54
N PRO A 116 10.58 -18.51 -18.22
CA PRO A 116 11.05 -18.15 -16.88
C PRO A 116 10.40 -16.88 -16.27
N SER A 117 9.57 -16.17 -17.03
CA SER A 117 9.04 -14.85 -16.65
C SER A 117 8.20 -14.89 -15.38
N ARG A 118 7.43 -15.96 -15.16
CA ARG A 118 6.67 -16.15 -13.92
C ARG A 118 7.58 -16.20 -12.69
N THR A 119 8.60 -17.06 -12.71
CA THR A 119 9.57 -17.17 -11.59
C THR A 119 10.30 -15.86 -11.37
N LEU A 120 10.72 -15.20 -12.46
CA LEU A 120 11.39 -13.90 -12.41
C LEU A 120 10.53 -12.85 -11.69
N GLY A 121 9.27 -12.69 -12.12
CA GLY A 121 8.34 -11.72 -11.55
C GLY A 121 8.03 -11.97 -10.08
N LEU A 122 7.74 -13.22 -9.70
CA LEU A 122 7.43 -13.57 -8.31
C LEU A 122 8.63 -13.37 -7.37
N ASN A 123 9.82 -13.82 -7.77
CA ASN A 123 11.03 -13.63 -6.98
C ASN A 123 11.40 -12.15 -6.85
N ALA A 124 11.27 -11.38 -7.93
CA ALA A 124 11.50 -9.94 -7.92
C ALA A 124 10.57 -9.22 -6.93
N ILE A 125 9.27 -9.53 -6.98
CA ILE A 125 8.27 -8.97 -6.06
C ILE A 125 8.65 -9.28 -4.61
N CYS A 126 8.86 -10.56 -4.29
CA CYS A 126 9.17 -10.95 -2.92
C CYS A 126 10.49 -10.32 -2.43
N LEU A 127 11.51 -10.24 -3.29
CA LEU A 127 12.79 -9.65 -2.95
C LEU A 127 12.67 -8.16 -2.59
N VAL A 128 11.99 -7.36 -3.41
CA VAL A 128 11.78 -5.93 -3.14
C VAL A 128 10.97 -5.71 -1.87
N THR A 129 9.97 -6.56 -1.63
CA THR A 129 9.12 -6.42 -0.45
C THR A 129 9.73 -6.98 0.82
N ASP A 130 10.87 -7.67 0.80
CA ASP A 130 11.49 -8.25 2.02
C ASP A 130 12.16 -7.20 2.93
N GLY A 131 12.48 -6.03 2.37
CA GLY A 131 13.15 -4.93 3.07
C GLY A 131 12.20 -3.90 3.69
N ASP A 132 12.65 -2.64 3.75
CA ASP A 132 11.85 -1.50 4.23
C ASP A 132 11.00 -0.90 3.09
N VAL A 133 9.74 -0.58 3.39
CA VAL A 133 8.79 0.04 2.45
C VAL A 133 9.29 1.35 1.85
N SER A 134 10.13 2.09 2.59
CA SER A 134 10.57 3.45 2.26
C SER A 134 11.91 3.51 1.51
N GLU A 135 12.68 2.43 1.51
CA GLU A 135 14.04 2.44 0.96
C GLU A 135 14.15 1.77 -0.41
N GLY A 136 13.33 0.76 -0.70
CA GLY A 136 13.51 -0.09 -1.88
C GLY A 136 14.86 -0.79 -1.88
N ILE A 137 15.31 -1.25 -3.05
CA ILE A 137 16.63 -1.89 -3.21
C ILE A 137 17.37 -1.23 -4.36
N GLU A 138 18.61 -0.79 -4.11
CA GLU A 138 19.50 -0.28 -5.17
C GLU A 138 19.57 -1.28 -6.34
N THR A 139 19.36 -0.81 -7.56
CA THR A 139 19.27 -1.63 -8.78
C THR A 139 20.42 -2.64 -8.90
N GLY A 140 21.65 -2.22 -8.62
CA GLY A 140 22.81 -3.12 -8.70
C GLY A 140 22.72 -4.32 -7.75
N ILE A 141 22.33 -4.06 -6.50
CA ILE A 141 22.17 -5.08 -5.45
C ILE A 141 20.96 -5.95 -5.75
N PHE A 142 19.87 -5.33 -6.21
CA PHE A 142 18.64 -6.02 -6.59
C PHE A 142 18.91 -7.09 -7.68
N LEU A 143 19.59 -6.70 -8.76
CA LEU A 143 19.92 -7.62 -9.85
C LEU A 143 20.83 -8.75 -9.39
N GLU A 144 21.85 -8.46 -8.57
CA GLU A 144 22.75 -9.49 -8.01
C GLU A 144 21.99 -10.53 -7.18
N ARG A 145 21.12 -10.07 -6.26
CA ARG A 145 20.32 -10.95 -5.42
C ARG A 145 19.31 -11.76 -6.22
N LEU A 146 18.65 -11.13 -7.20
CA LEU A 146 17.70 -11.83 -8.06
C LEU A 146 18.41 -12.91 -8.90
N GLN A 147 19.67 -12.69 -9.28
CA GLN A 147 20.46 -13.65 -10.06
C GLN A 147 20.74 -14.91 -9.27
N ALA A 148 21.11 -14.73 -8.00
CA ALA A 148 21.32 -15.83 -7.08
C ALA A 148 20.05 -16.68 -6.90
N LEU A 149 18.86 -16.06 -6.96
CA LEU A 149 17.58 -16.75 -6.77
C LEU A 149 17.08 -17.49 -8.02
N CYS A 150 17.28 -16.91 -9.20
CA CYS A 150 16.66 -17.43 -10.44
C CYS A 150 17.55 -18.41 -11.22
N SER A 151 18.82 -18.62 -10.80
CA SER A 151 19.84 -19.40 -11.52
C SER A 151 20.04 -19.15 -13.04
N PRO A 152 19.79 -17.96 -13.62
CA PRO A 152 19.85 -17.80 -15.07
C PRO A 152 21.17 -17.16 -15.52
N ASN A 153 21.64 -17.58 -16.69
CA ASN A 153 22.81 -16.99 -17.35
C ASN A 153 22.45 -15.61 -17.96
N TRP A 154 22.42 -14.57 -17.13
CA TRP A 154 22.17 -13.18 -17.55
C TRP A 154 23.39 -12.45 -18.14
N ASP A 155 24.48 -13.18 -18.39
CA ASP A 155 25.79 -12.65 -18.81
C ASP A 155 25.81 -11.89 -20.15
N ARG A 156 24.68 -11.74 -20.85
CA ARG A 156 24.62 -11.16 -22.21
C ARG A 156 23.65 -10.00 -22.41
N THR A 157 22.83 -9.65 -21.42
CA THR A 157 21.79 -8.63 -21.56
C THR A 157 22.27 -7.31 -20.94
N ALA A 158 22.03 -6.17 -21.61
CA ALA A 158 22.30 -4.87 -21.01
C ALA A 158 21.44 -4.69 -19.75
N LYS A 159 21.98 -4.02 -18.72
CA LYS A 159 21.27 -3.86 -17.43
C LYS A 159 19.90 -3.17 -17.56
N SER A 160 19.77 -2.21 -18.48
CA SER A 160 18.50 -1.54 -18.77
C SER A 160 17.43 -2.50 -19.27
N ASP A 161 17.80 -3.34 -20.23
CA ASP A 161 16.86 -4.25 -20.89
C ASP A 161 16.40 -5.36 -19.92
N LEU A 162 17.27 -5.75 -18.98
CA LEU A 162 16.95 -6.69 -17.91
C LEU A 162 15.97 -6.08 -16.89
N LEU A 163 16.10 -4.79 -16.57
CA LEU A 163 15.14 -4.13 -15.68
C LEU A 163 13.77 -4.03 -16.33
N ASP A 164 13.72 -3.64 -17.60
CA ASP A 164 12.46 -3.60 -18.36
C ASP A 164 11.79 -4.98 -18.39
N GLU A 165 12.57 -6.05 -18.57
CA GLU A 165 12.08 -7.43 -18.49
C GLU A 165 11.52 -7.78 -17.11
N ILE A 166 12.17 -7.36 -16.02
CA ILE A 166 11.70 -7.60 -14.64
C ILE A 166 10.43 -6.79 -14.34
N ILE A 167 10.38 -5.52 -14.75
CA ILE A 167 9.19 -4.67 -14.59
C ILE A 167 8.01 -5.23 -15.40
N TYR A 168 8.28 -5.72 -16.61
CA TYR A 168 7.27 -6.41 -17.42
C TYR A 168 6.80 -7.72 -16.77
N ALA A 169 7.74 -8.55 -16.31
CA ALA A 169 7.47 -9.83 -15.65
C ALA A 169 6.70 -9.67 -14.34
N SER A 170 6.93 -8.58 -13.60
CA SER A 170 6.17 -8.21 -12.40
C SER A 170 4.86 -7.49 -12.71
N ARG A 171 4.50 -7.31 -13.99
CA ARG A 171 3.26 -6.65 -14.45
C ARG A 171 3.09 -5.23 -13.92
N GLY A 172 4.21 -4.51 -13.73
CA GLY A 172 4.20 -3.14 -13.20
C GLY A 172 3.83 -3.04 -11.72
N LEU A 173 3.87 -4.15 -10.98
CA LEU A 173 3.76 -4.15 -9.51
C LEU A 173 5.05 -3.67 -8.83
N LEU A 174 6.12 -3.55 -9.60
CA LEU A 174 7.37 -2.90 -9.23
C LEU A 174 7.58 -1.65 -10.09
N SER A 175 8.33 -0.70 -9.55
CA SER A 175 8.72 0.54 -10.22
C SER A 175 10.20 0.83 -9.98
N VAL A 176 10.78 1.66 -10.83
CA VAL A 176 12.14 2.18 -10.67
C VAL A 176 12.05 3.64 -10.20
N TRP A 177 12.70 3.95 -9.08
CA TRP A 177 12.82 5.30 -8.55
C TRP A 177 14.23 5.84 -8.81
N LEU A 178 14.26 7.02 -9.40
CA LEU A 178 15.48 7.79 -9.65
C LEU A 178 15.32 9.17 -9.00
N VAL A 179 16.00 9.38 -7.89
CA VAL A 179 16.10 10.68 -7.21
C VAL A 179 17.44 11.31 -7.59
N GLU A 180 17.44 12.59 -7.95
CA GLU A 180 18.65 13.29 -8.36
C GLU A 180 19.71 13.26 -7.25
N GLY A 181 20.91 12.78 -7.57
CA GLY A 181 22.00 12.61 -6.61
C GLY A 181 21.96 11.30 -5.82
N GLU A 182 20.92 10.48 -5.97
CA GLU A 182 20.85 9.12 -5.42
C GLU A 182 21.06 8.06 -6.49
N LYS A 183 21.35 6.85 -6.04
CA LYS A 183 21.41 5.68 -6.91
C LYS A 183 19.99 5.21 -7.25
N GLU A 184 19.83 4.68 -8.46
CA GLU A 184 18.59 4.07 -8.92
C GLU A 184 18.17 2.90 -8.02
N LYS A 185 16.89 2.85 -7.65
CA LYS A 185 16.32 1.81 -6.77
C LYS A 185 15.09 1.18 -7.40
N VAL A 186 14.90 -0.10 -7.16
CA VAL A 186 13.67 -0.84 -7.46
C VAL A 186 12.80 -0.86 -6.20
N VAL A 187 11.56 -0.46 -6.35
CA VAL A 187 10.57 -0.32 -5.27
C VAL A 187 9.27 -1.03 -5.63
N ALA A 188 8.43 -1.29 -4.63
CA ALA A 188 7.03 -1.61 -4.88
C ALA A 188 6.36 -0.43 -5.60
N TYR A 189 5.47 -0.73 -6.56
CA TYR A 189 4.74 0.31 -7.29
C TYR A 189 3.97 1.26 -6.37
N HIS A 190 3.49 0.75 -5.23
CA HIS A 190 2.75 1.52 -4.24
C HIS A 190 3.00 0.97 -2.82
N HIS A 191 2.95 1.83 -1.80
CA HIS A 191 3.15 1.42 -0.40
C HIS A 191 2.16 0.33 0.04
N ASP A 192 0.90 0.43 -0.39
CA ASP A 192 -0.12 -0.59 -0.11
C ASP A 192 0.23 -1.96 -0.70
N PHE A 193 0.93 -2.00 -1.83
CA PHE A 193 1.35 -3.28 -2.41
C PHE A 193 2.44 -3.93 -1.55
N PHE A 194 3.33 -3.14 -0.95
CA PHE A 194 4.29 -3.65 0.01
C PHE A 194 3.59 -4.31 1.21
N PHE A 195 2.60 -3.63 1.81
CA PHE A 195 1.82 -4.20 2.91
C PHE A 195 0.99 -5.41 2.48
N TYR A 196 0.46 -5.41 1.27
CA TYR A 196 -0.25 -6.55 0.69
C TYR A 196 0.61 -7.82 0.69
N VAL A 197 1.88 -7.71 0.29
CA VAL A 197 2.80 -8.85 0.30
C VAL A 197 3.26 -9.19 1.71
N GLN A 198 3.51 -8.18 2.56
CA GLN A 198 4.00 -8.40 3.92
C GLN A 198 3.00 -9.12 4.83
N GLU A 199 1.73 -8.75 4.72
CA GLU A 199 0.61 -9.28 5.50
C GLU A 199 0.04 -10.60 4.95
N ASP A 200 0.71 -11.23 3.97
CA ASP A 200 0.36 -12.56 3.45
C ASP A 200 -1.08 -12.64 2.88
N TYR A 201 -1.56 -11.58 2.22
CA TYR A 201 -2.85 -11.62 1.52
C TYR A 201 -2.87 -12.62 0.35
N ASP A 202 -1.69 -13.07 -0.11
CA ASP A 202 -1.51 -13.98 -1.23
C ASP A 202 -0.63 -15.19 -0.86
N GLU A 203 -1.24 -16.38 -0.79
CA GLU A 203 -0.54 -17.60 -0.34
C GLU A 203 0.68 -17.97 -1.21
N LEU A 204 0.65 -17.66 -2.50
CA LEU A 204 1.76 -17.97 -3.40
C LEU A 204 2.97 -17.10 -3.08
N LEU A 205 2.76 -15.79 -2.92
CA LEU A 205 3.84 -14.88 -2.53
C LEU A 205 4.38 -15.25 -1.14
N SER A 206 3.50 -15.64 -0.21
CA SER A 206 3.93 -16.14 1.11
C SER A 206 4.84 -17.36 0.98
N ALA A 207 4.51 -18.30 0.09
CA ALA A 207 5.33 -19.49 -0.15
C ALA A 207 6.69 -19.14 -0.78
N VAL A 208 6.71 -18.28 -1.80
CA VAL A 208 7.95 -17.83 -2.46
C VAL A 208 8.86 -17.09 -1.48
N ARG A 209 8.30 -16.16 -0.70
CA ARG A 209 9.04 -15.37 0.30
C ARG A 209 9.69 -16.24 1.37
N ARG A 210 9.01 -17.29 1.84
CA ARG A 210 9.61 -18.25 2.79
C ARG A 210 10.85 -18.94 2.21
N ASN A 211 10.87 -19.22 0.90
CA ASN A 211 12.04 -19.81 0.26
C ASN A 211 13.21 -18.82 0.13
N ILE A 212 12.92 -17.53 -0.02
CA ILE A 212 13.96 -16.48 -0.07
C ILE A 212 14.61 -16.29 1.32
N LYS A 213 13.82 -16.30 2.40
CA LYS A 213 14.33 -16.11 3.78
C LYS A 213 15.17 -17.28 4.33
N LEU A 214 15.17 -18.43 3.66
CA LEU A 214 15.95 -19.61 4.04
C LEU A 214 17.36 -19.64 3.41
N ASN A 215 17.65 -18.70 2.50
CA ASN A 215 18.96 -18.53 1.85
C ASN A 215 19.71 -17.33 2.44
#